data_AF-A0A7S3FWN5-F1
#
_entry.id   AF-A0A7S3FWN5-F1
#
_cell.length_a   1.000
_cell.length_b   1.000
_cell.length_c   1.000
_cell.angle_alpha   90.00
_cell.angle_beta   90.00
_cell.angle_gamma   90.00
#
_symmetry.space_group_name_H-M   'P 1'
#
loop_
_entity.id
_entity.type
_entity.pdbx_description
1 polymer ?
#
loop_
_entity_poly.entity_id
_entity_poly.type
_entity_poly.pdbx_seq_one_letter_code
_entity_poly.pdbx_strand_id
1 'polypeptide(L)'
;METDEEIIDYFMENNKDWQLCRYFVQGGCMFGDNCHFYHPKSEKAIDFFKDSNPGFDAEGNSKKSYALDKDGKIEGDEECVICLEMVLANGRQFGILQNCSHAFCLDCIRDWRATYDKKIQKTHYRTCPICRENSFLVIPSYYMIYDMGLKEELLEEYRERITEIPCKHFNFGKGYCPFQ
;
A
#
# COMPACT_ATOMS: atom_id res chain seq x y z
N MET A 1 -23.28 8.35 10.92
CA MET A 1 -21.87 8.31 11.37
C MET A 1 -21.32 7.08 10.73
N GLU A 2 -20.64 7.27 9.61
CA GLU A 2 -20.04 6.15 8.87
C GLU A 2 -18.87 5.59 9.71
N THR A 3 -18.76 4.27 9.75
CA THR A 3 -17.83 3.53 10.60
C THR A 3 -16.42 3.53 10.00
N ASP A 4 -15.41 3.31 10.83
CA ASP A 4 -14.01 3.20 10.35
C ASP A 4 -13.84 2.05 9.33
N GLU A 5 -14.71 1.03 9.40
CA GLU A 5 -14.82 -0.09 8.43
C GLU A 5 -15.25 0.41 7.03
N GLU A 6 -16.32 1.22 6.92
CA GLU A 6 -16.77 1.82 5.66
C GLU A 6 -15.71 2.75 5.04
N ILE A 7 -14.87 3.35 5.89
CA ILE A 7 -13.76 4.19 5.46
C ILE A 7 -12.62 3.39 4.84
N ILE A 8 -12.31 2.24 5.43
CA ILE A 8 -11.30 1.29 4.96
C ILE A 8 -11.78 0.64 3.66
N ASP A 9 -13.04 0.22 3.59
CA ASP A 9 -13.63 -0.40 2.40
C ASP A 9 -13.63 0.54 1.20
N TYR A 10 -14.04 1.81 1.37
CA TYR A 10 -13.94 2.81 0.29
C TYR A 10 -12.50 2.95 -0.24
N PHE A 11 -11.51 2.94 0.66
CA PHE A 11 -10.12 3.08 0.24
C PHE A 11 -9.59 1.82 -0.44
N MET A 12 -10.01 0.63 0.01
CA MET A 12 -9.64 -0.64 -0.60
C MET A 12 -10.32 -0.85 -1.96
N GLU A 13 -11.56 -0.38 -2.11
CA GLU A 13 -12.30 -0.41 -3.37
C GLU A 13 -11.76 0.58 -4.40
N ASN A 14 -11.40 1.78 -3.96
CA ASN A 14 -10.96 2.86 -4.85
C ASN A 14 -9.44 2.88 -5.11
N ASN A 15 -8.70 1.90 -4.56
CA ASN A 15 -7.25 1.79 -4.75
C ASN A 15 -6.83 0.42 -5.30
N LYS A 16 -7.76 -0.35 -5.87
CA LYS A 16 -7.48 -1.62 -6.56
C LYS A 16 -6.49 -1.45 -7.72
N ASP A 17 -6.53 -0.30 -8.40
CA ASP A 17 -5.60 -0.05 -9.51
C ASP A 17 -4.15 0.25 -9.05
N TRP A 18 -3.85 0.29 -7.73
CA TRP A 18 -2.46 0.27 -7.23
C TRP A 18 -1.86 -1.16 -7.16
N GLN A 19 -2.60 -2.15 -7.66
CA GLN A 19 -2.05 -3.49 -7.91
C GLN A 19 -1.20 -3.49 -9.18
N LEU A 20 0.05 -3.97 -9.08
CA LEU A 20 1.00 -4.05 -10.18
C LEU A 20 0.46 -4.82 -11.40
N CYS A 21 0.60 -4.26 -12.59
CA CYS A 21 0.26 -4.94 -13.83
C CYS A 21 1.32 -5.99 -14.20
N ARG A 22 0.96 -7.27 -14.11
CA ARG A 22 1.86 -8.38 -14.49
C ARG A 22 2.35 -8.30 -15.94
N TYR A 23 1.49 -7.89 -16.86
CA TYR A 23 1.83 -7.88 -18.28
C TYR A 23 2.79 -6.73 -18.59
N PHE A 24 2.69 -5.62 -17.86
CA PHE A 24 3.57 -4.47 -18.05
C PHE A 24 4.99 -4.79 -17.61
N VAL A 25 5.17 -5.34 -16.40
CA VAL A 25 6.51 -5.71 -15.92
C VAL A 25 7.16 -6.80 -16.77
N GLN A 26 6.36 -7.66 -17.41
CA GLN A 26 6.84 -8.66 -18.38
C GLN A 26 7.07 -8.09 -19.79
N GLY A 27 6.81 -6.80 -20.04
CA GLY A 27 7.04 -6.12 -21.32
C GLY A 27 5.96 -6.33 -22.37
N GLY A 28 4.74 -6.75 -21.98
CA GLY A 28 3.68 -7.17 -22.89
C GLY A 28 2.26 -6.66 -22.57
N CYS A 29 2.11 -5.58 -21.78
CA CYS A 29 0.77 -5.02 -21.53
C CYS A 29 0.17 -4.42 -22.80
N MET A 30 -0.95 -4.97 -23.26
CA MET A 30 -1.63 -4.51 -24.47
C MET A 30 -2.50 -3.27 -24.24
N PHE A 31 -2.81 -2.93 -22.99
CA PHE A 31 -3.69 -1.81 -22.64
C PHE A 31 -2.97 -0.47 -22.58
N GLY A 32 -1.63 -0.46 -22.59
CA GLY A 32 -0.82 0.75 -22.49
C GLY A 32 -1.22 1.59 -21.28
N ASP A 33 -1.33 2.90 -21.46
CA ASP A 33 -1.70 3.85 -20.41
C ASP A 33 -3.16 3.72 -19.94
N ASN A 34 -4.00 2.96 -20.66
CA ASN A 34 -5.38 2.68 -20.26
C ASN A 34 -5.51 1.44 -19.35
N CYS A 35 -4.41 0.85 -18.91
CA CYS A 35 -4.47 -0.31 -18.03
C CYS A 35 -5.02 0.08 -16.65
N HIS A 36 -6.00 -0.67 -16.15
CA HIS A 36 -6.54 -0.53 -14.79
C HIS A 36 -5.62 -1.14 -13.72
N PHE A 37 -4.34 -1.33 -14.00
CA PHE A 37 -3.38 -1.84 -13.04
C PHE A 37 -2.17 -0.91 -13.03
N TYR A 38 -1.47 -0.88 -11.90
CA TYR A 38 -0.34 -0.02 -11.69
C TYR A 38 0.82 -0.37 -12.63
N HIS A 39 1.23 0.61 -13.43
CA HIS A 39 2.41 0.58 -14.28
C HIS A 39 3.47 1.49 -13.65
N PRO A 40 4.51 0.94 -13.00
CA PRO A 40 5.56 1.77 -12.43
C PRO A 40 6.21 2.63 -13.50
N LYS A 41 6.35 3.94 -13.24
CA LYS A 41 6.88 4.90 -14.23
C LYS A 41 8.40 4.85 -14.37
N SER A 42 9.14 4.46 -13.34
CA SER A 42 10.61 4.46 -13.35
C SER A 42 11.20 3.11 -13.71
N GLU A 43 12.33 3.11 -14.44
CA GLU A 43 13.07 1.89 -14.77
C GLU A 43 13.47 1.11 -13.51
N LYS A 44 13.85 1.84 -12.45
CA LYS A 44 14.20 1.26 -11.15
C LYS A 44 13.03 0.51 -10.51
N ALA A 45 11.83 1.08 -10.54
CA ALA A 45 10.64 0.42 -10.02
C ALA A 45 10.22 -0.76 -10.90
N ILE A 46 10.30 -0.62 -12.23
CA ILE A 46 10.03 -1.69 -13.18
C ILE A 46 10.95 -2.90 -12.89
N ASP A 47 12.24 -2.68 -12.73
CA ASP A 47 13.21 -3.74 -12.45
C ASP A 47 12.98 -4.38 -11.08
N PHE A 48 12.70 -3.59 -10.04
CA PHE A 48 12.36 -4.11 -8.71
C PHE A 48 11.13 -5.05 -8.74
N PHE A 49 10.10 -4.69 -9.48
CA PHE A 49 8.84 -5.42 -9.53
C PHE A 49 8.84 -6.60 -10.51
N LYS A 50 9.78 -6.66 -11.46
CA LYS A 50 9.97 -7.83 -12.34
C LYS A 50 10.33 -9.08 -11.55
N ASP A 51 11.22 -8.93 -10.58
CA ASP A 51 11.80 -10.06 -9.84
C ASP A 51 10.90 -10.55 -8.69
N SER A 52 9.93 -9.73 -8.28
CA SER A 52 9.17 -9.97 -7.06
C SER A 52 7.71 -10.44 -7.31
N ASN A 53 7.25 -10.48 -8.56
CA ASN A 53 5.82 -10.58 -8.91
C ASN A 53 5.06 -11.78 -8.28
N PRO A 54 4.11 -11.57 -7.33
CA PRO A 54 3.24 -12.63 -6.86
C PRO A 54 2.26 -12.95 -7.99
N GLY A 55 2.39 -14.15 -8.55
CA GLY A 55 1.61 -14.59 -9.70
C GLY A 55 0.09 -14.52 -9.45
N PHE A 56 -0.66 -14.30 -10.53
CA PHE A 56 -2.09 -14.57 -10.62
C PHE A 56 -2.27 -15.86 -11.44
N ASP A 57 -3.29 -16.66 -11.13
CA ASP A 57 -3.60 -17.83 -11.96
C ASP A 57 -4.23 -17.43 -13.32
N ALA A 58 -4.39 -18.42 -14.19
CA ALA A 58 -4.89 -18.25 -15.56
C ALA A 58 -6.35 -17.75 -15.63
N GLU A 59 -7.07 -17.79 -14.50
CA GLU A 59 -8.47 -17.37 -14.36
C GLU A 59 -8.60 -15.95 -13.76
N GLY A 60 -7.47 -15.28 -13.49
CA GLY A 60 -7.46 -13.95 -12.88
C GLY A 60 -7.69 -13.98 -11.37
N ASN A 61 -7.69 -15.15 -10.74
CA ASN A 61 -7.80 -15.27 -9.29
C ASN A 61 -6.42 -15.09 -8.65
N SER A 62 -6.40 -14.35 -7.55
CA SER A 62 -5.19 -14.09 -6.76
C SER A 62 -4.78 -15.35 -5.99
N LYS A 63 -4.30 -16.38 -6.69
CA LYS A 63 -3.41 -17.36 -6.05
C LYS A 63 -2.06 -16.69 -5.92
N LYS A 64 -1.89 -15.91 -4.84
CA LYS A 64 -0.65 -15.21 -4.49
C LYS A 64 0.50 -16.22 -4.42
N SER A 65 1.13 -16.49 -5.56
CA SER A 65 2.25 -17.42 -5.65
C SER A 65 3.51 -16.62 -5.45
N TYR A 66 3.97 -16.56 -4.20
CA TYR A 66 5.22 -15.92 -3.87
C TYR A 66 6.40 -16.84 -4.15
N ALA A 67 7.55 -16.25 -4.48
CA ALA A 67 8.80 -16.99 -4.46
C ALA A 67 9.07 -17.49 -3.03
N LEU A 68 9.60 -18.71 -2.93
CA LEU A 68 10.01 -19.27 -1.66
C LEU A 68 11.53 -19.23 -1.56
N ASP A 69 12.04 -18.88 -0.38
CA ASP A 69 13.44 -19.02 -0.06
C ASP A 69 13.85 -20.50 0.08
N LYS A 70 15.16 -20.73 0.32
CA LYS A 70 15.73 -22.07 0.52
C LYS A 70 15.11 -22.84 1.69
N ASP A 71 14.50 -22.15 2.64
CA ASP A 71 13.88 -22.70 3.84
C ASP A 71 12.35 -22.87 3.67
N GLY A 72 11.82 -22.59 2.47
CA GLY A 72 10.41 -22.72 2.13
C GLY A 72 9.53 -21.58 2.64
N LYS A 73 10.12 -20.46 3.06
CA LYS A 73 9.38 -19.25 3.49
C LYS A 73 9.19 -18.30 2.31
N ILE A 74 8.16 -17.47 2.39
CA ILE A 74 7.92 -16.45 1.35
C ILE A 74 9.08 -15.45 1.34
N GLU A 75 9.72 -15.30 0.18
CA GLU A 75 10.79 -14.33 -0.01
C GLU A 75 10.25 -12.90 0.14
N GLY A 76 10.96 -12.08 0.91
CA GLY A 76 10.56 -10.70 1.20
C GLY A 76 9.35 -10.57 2.14
N ASP A 77 8.87 -11.67 2.74
CA ASP A 77 7.89 -11.60 3.81
C ASP A 77 8.54 -11.14 5.12
N GLU A 78 7.81 -10.33 5.86
CA GLU A 78 8.28 -9.69 7.08
C GLU A 78 7.18 -9.77 8.14
N GLU A 79 7.59 -9.85 9.40
CA GLU A 79 6.66 -9.87 10.53
C GLU A 79 6.12 -8.46 10.78
N CYS A 80 4.79 -8.34 10.87
CA CYS A 80 4.18 -7.09 11.31
C CYS A 80 4.44 -6.89 12.82
N VAL A 81 5.13 -5.81 13.18
CA VAL A 81 5.46 -5.52 14.59
C VAL A 81 4.27 -5.12 15.47
N ILE A 82 3.06 -4.99 14.92
CA ILE A 82 1.83 -4.71 15.68
C ILE A 82 1.10 -6.00 16.03
N CYS A 83 0.80 -6.85 15.03
CA CYS A 83 0.06 -8.10 15.23
C CYS A 83 0.95 -9.34 15.39
N LEU A 84 2.25 -9.22 15.15
CA LEU A 84 3.26 -10.29 15.22
C LEU A 84 2.97 -11.45 14.24
N GLU A 85 2.30 -11.16 13.14
CA GLU A 85 2.00 -12.12 12.07
C GLU A 85 2.82 -11.78 10.82
N MET A 86 3.25 -12.81 10.09
CA MET A 86 3.89 -12.68 8.77
C MET A 86 2.90 -12.07 7.77
N VAL A 87 3.27 -10.97 7.11
CA VAL A 87 2.32 -10.17 6.33
C VAL A 87 1.84 -10.93 5.09
N LEU A 88 2.76 -11.42 4.26
CA LEU A 88 2.44 -12.07 2.98
C LEU A 88 1.89 -13.49 3.19
N ALA A 89 2.43 -14.25 4.14
CA ALA A 89 1.93 -15.58 4.48
C ALA A 89 0.48 -15.56 4.98
N ASN A 90 0.05 -14.47 5.61
CA ASN A 90 -1.34 -14.25 6.00
C ASN A 90 -2.18 -13.55 4.91
N GLY A 91 -1.64 -13.45 3.69
CA GLY A 91 -2.34 -12.87 2.54
C GLY A 91 -2.63 -11.38 2.70
N ARG A 92 -1.89 -10.66 3.56
CA ARG A 92 -2.05 -9.21 3.77
C ARG A 92 -1.05 -8.42 2.91
N GLN A 93 -1.25 -7.10 2.89
CA GLN A 93 -0.33 -6.15 2.27
C GLN A 93 0.48 -5.44 3.34
N PHE A 94 1.65 -4.95 2.97
CA PHE A 94 2.39 -4.00 3.77
C PHE A 94 1.76 -2.60 3.68
N GLY A 95 1.80 -1.87 4.79
CA GLY A 95 1.55 -0.44 4.83
C GLY A 95 2.86 0.34 4.91
N ILE A 96 3.38 0.76 3.76
CA ILE A 96 4.68 1.43 3.65
C ILE A 96 4.56 2.89 4.08
N LEU A 97 5.37 3.27 5.07
CA LEU A 97 5.41 4.64 5.59
C LEU A 97 6.46 5.47 4.87
N GLN A 98 6.15 6.72 4.53
CA GLN A 98 7.07 7.64 3.84
C GLN A 98 8.51 7.65 4.37
N ASN A 99 8.70 7.93 5.66
CA ASN A 99 10.00 8.32 6.21
C ASN A 99 10.73 7.21 6.99
N CYS A 100 10.23 5.97 6.98
CA CYS A 100 10.94 4.83 7.60
C CYS A 100 10.57 3.50 6.95
N SER A 101 11.41 2.48 7.11
CA SER A 101 11.24 1.13 6.56
C SER A 101 10.79 0.10 7.63
N HIS A 102 9.99 0.53 8.60
CA HIS A 102 9.42 -0.40 9.58
C HIS A 102 8.26 -1.19 8.96
N ALA A 103 8.22 -2.50 9.20
CA ALA A 103 7.25 -3.41 8.61
C ALA A 103 5.95 -3.47 9.42
N PHE A 104 4.84 -3.16 8.75
CA PHE A 104 3.48 -3.29 9.28
C PHE A 104 2.58 -3.90 8.22
N CYS A 105 1.63 -4.74 8.61
CA CYS A 105 0.50 -5.00 7.71
C CYS A 105 -0.35 -3.72 7.59
N LEU A 106 -0.95 -3.56 6.42
CA LEU A 106 -1.70 -2.37 6.03
C LEU A 106 -2.85 -2.06 7.00
N ASP A 107 -3.54 -3.08 7.47
CA ASP A 107 -4.68 -2.93 8.37
C ASP A 107 -4.23 -2.41 9.73
N CYS A 108 -3.21 -3.04 10.34
CA CYS A 108 -2.70 -2.61 11.65
C CYS A 108 -2.20 -1.16 11.65
N ILE A 109 -1.49 -0.71 10.62
CA ILE A 109 -1.00 0.68 10.58
C ILE A 109 -2.12 1.68 10.32
N ARG A 110 -3.19 1.28 9.63
CA ARG A 110 -4.39 2.10 9.48
C ARG A 110 -5.13 2.23 10.79
N ASP A 111 -5.38 1.14 11.50
CA ASP A 111 -6.05 1.14 12.80
C ASP A 111 -5.28 1.94 13.84
N TRP A 112 -3.96 1.79 13.85
CA TRP A 112 -3.08 2.59 14.69
C TRP A 112 -3.26 4.08 14.44
N ARG A 113 -3.34 4.50 13.16
CA ARG A 113 -3.53 5.89 12.76
C ARG A 113 -4.97 6.38 12.93
N ALA A 114 -5.94 5.47 12.89
CA ALA A 114 -7.37 5.72 13.12
C ALA A 114 -7.68 5.91 14.61
N THR A 115 -6.82 5.44 15.51
CA THR A 115 -6.92 5.64 16.96
C THR A 115 -6.74 7.12 17.30
N TYR A 116 -7.78 7.91 17.06
CA TYR A 116 -7.91 9.31 17.43
C TYR A 116 -8.51 9.40 18.83
N ASP A 117 -7.68 9.66 19.83
CA ASP A 117 -8.16 9.82 21.19
C ASP A 117 -8.70 11.25 21.42
N LYS A 118 -10.03 11.41 21.30
CA LYS A 118 -10.76 12.65 21.63
C LYS A 118 -10.52 13.12 23.07
N LYS A 119 -10.14 12.24 24.00
CA LYS A 119 -9.94 12.56 25.42
C LYS A 119 -8.51 13.00 25.73
N ILE A 120 -7.51 12.60 24.93
CA ILE A 120 -6.09 12.78 25.28
C ILE A 120 -5.39 13.91 24.50
N GLN A 121 -6.03 14.56 23.53
CA GLN A 121 -5.38 15.61 22.69
C GLN A 121 -4.00 15.16 22.16
N LYS A 122 -3.82 13.86 21.87
CA LYS A 122 -2.49 13.33 21.57
C LYS A 122 -2.08 13.59 20.13
N THR A 123 -0.86 14.10 19.98
CA THR A 123 -0.20 14.63 18.79
C THR A 123 0.43 13.58 17.87
N HIS A 124 0.08 12.29 18.02
CA HIS A 124 0.70 11.18 17.27
C HIS A 124 -0.11 10.69 16.07
N TYR A 125 -1.08 11.49 15.60
CA TYR A 125 -1.74 11.24 14.33
C TYR A 125 -0.64 11.28 13.25
N ARG A 126 -0.44 10.18 12.52
CA ARG A 126 0.53 10.09 11.41
C ARG A 126 2.01 9.93 11.81
N THR A 127 2.32 9.29 12.95
CA THR A 127 3.69 8.85 13.25
C THR A 127 3.87 7.34 13.10
N CYS A 128 5.10 6.89 12.86
CA CYS A 128 5.46 5.49 12.94
C CYS A 128 5.33 4.95 14.39
N PRO A 129 4.71 3.79 14.63
CA PRO A 129 4.64 3.17 15.96
C PRO A 129 6.00 2.87 16.59
N ILE A 130 7.03 2.63 15.76
CA ILE A 130 8.36 2.21 16.20
C ILE A 130 9.28 3.40 16.44
N CYS A 131 9.58 4.18 15.39
CA CYS A 131 10.54 5.27 15.48
C CYS A 131 9.92 6.66 15.74
N ARG A 132 8.58 6.76 15.74
CA ARG A 132 7.85 8.04 15.89
C ARG A 132 8.10 9.08 14.80
N GLU A 133 8.84 8.72 13.75
CA GLU A 133 9.03 9.56 12.58
C GLU A 133 7.66 9.91 11.97
N ASN A 134 7.49 11.17 11.59
CA ASN A 134 6.26 11.63 10.95
C ASN A 134 6.14 10.98 9.58
N SER A 135 4.94 10.56 9.19
CA SER A 135 4.67 10.00 7.88
C SER A 135 3.21 10.25 7.53
N PHE A 136 2.97 11.14 6.57
CA PHE A 136 1.61 11.58 6.23
C PHE A 136 0.88 10.61 5.30
N LEU A 137 1.61 9.67 4.70
CA LEU A 137 1.14 8.74 3.69
C LEU A 137 1.42 7.29 4.10
N VAL A 138 0.46 6.40 3.80
CA VAL A 138 0.62 4.94 3.86
C VAL A 138 0.38 4.40 2.46
N ILE A 139 1.38 3.76 1.86
CA ILE A 139 1.26 3.10 0.56
C ILE A 139 0.95 1.61 0.79
N PRO A 140 -0.15 1.07 0.28
CA PRO A 140 -0.38 -0.37 0.23
C PRO A 140 0.61 -1.01 -0.75
N SER A 141 1.33 -2.03 -0.32
CA SER A 141 2.31 -2.73 -1.16
C SER A 141 2.33 -4.22 -0.85
N TYR A 142 2.58 -5.05 -1.87
CA TYR A 142 2.89 -6.47 -1.67
C TYR A 142 4.38 -6.72 -1.40
N TYR A 143 5.16 -5.65 -1.28
CA TYR A 143 6.60 -5.67 -1.13
C TYR A 143 7.03 -4.70 -0.06
N MET A 144 7.93 -5.14 0.81
CA MET A 144 8.63 -4.25 1.70
C MET A 144 9.72 -3.51 0.93
N ILE A 145 9.72 -2.17 1.00
CA ILE A 145 10.64 -1.31 0.24
C ILE A 145 11.65 -0.71 1.20
N TYR A 146 12.90 -1.15 1.08
CA TYR A 146 14.02 -0.71 1.90
C TYR A 146 14.88 0.36 1.21
N ASP A 147 14.98 0.32 -0.12
CA ASP A 147 15.69 1.32 -0.89
C ASP A 147 14.94 2.65 -0.83
N MET A 148 15.55 3.65 -0.19
CA MET A 148 14.94 4.96 0.02
C MET A 148 14.71 5.74 -1.27
N GLY A 149 15.56 5.57 -2.29
CA GLY A 149 15.38 6.26 -3.57
C GLY A 149 14.21 5.67 -4.37
N LEU A 150 14.10 4.35 -4.42
CA LEU A 150 12.94 3.68 -5.03
C LEU A 150 11.66 4.06 -4.29
N LYS A 151 11.73 4.12 -2.96
CA LYS A 151 10.59 4.50 -2.14
C LYS A 151 10.12 5.92 -2.42
N GLU A 152 11.03 6.86 -2.59
CA GLU A 152 10.73 8.26 -2.93
C GLU A 152 10.00 8.34 -4.28
N GLU A 153 10.50 7.64 -5.31
CA GLU A 153 9.82 7.56 -6.61
C GLU A 153 8.40 6.98 -6.50
N LEU A 154 8.21 5.90 -5.73
CA LEU A 154 6.89 5.29 -5.50
C LEU A 154 5.95 6.20 -4.70
N LEU A 155 6.48 6.98 -3.75
CA LEU A 155 5.71 7.95 -2.98
C LEU A 155 5.20 9.10 -3.85
N GLU A 156 6.03 9.61 -4.74
CA GLU A 156 5.65 10.65 -5.69
C GLU A 156 4.53 10.16 -6.61
N GLU A 157 4.72 9.01 -7.23
CA GLU A 157 3.72 8.44 -8.14
C GLU A 157 2.39 8.12 -7.43
N TYR A 158 2.46 7.55 -6.23
CA TYR A 158 1.27 7.27 -5.44
C TYR A 158 0.55 8.54 -5.01
N ARG A 159 1.31 9.61 -4.71
CA ARG A 159 0.74 10.91 -4.34
C ARG A 159 0.00 11.52 -5.51
N GLU A 160 0.59 11.54 -6.71
CA GLU A 160 -0.08 12.02 -7.94
C GLU A 160 -1.42 11.30 -8.12
N ARG A 161 -1.40 9.98 -8.04
CA ARG A 161 -2.60 9.15 -8.19
C ARG A 161 -3.67 9.47 -7.14
N ILE A 162 -3.32 9.62 -5.87
CA ILE A 162 -4.31 9.97 -4.82
C ILE A 162 -4.97 11.31 -5.10
N THR A 163 -4.28 12.26 -5.75
CA THR A 163 -4.91 13.55 -6.10
C THR A 163 -6.03 13.42 -7.13
N GLU A 164 -6.01 12.36 -7.94
CA GLU A 164 -7.06 12.06 -8.92
C GLU A 164 -8.27 11.38 -8.29
N ILE A 165 -8.09 10.69 -7.17
CA ILE A 165 -9.17 10.00 -6.45
C ILE A 165 -10.03 11.04 -5.72
N PRO A 166 -11.34 11.17 -6.05
CA PRO A 166 -12.20 12.13 -5.37
C PRO A 166 -12.24 11.89 -3.86
N CYS A 167 -12.10 12.98 -3.08
CA CYS A 167 -12.23 12.90 -1.63
C CYS A 167 -13.68 12.56 -1.26
N LYS A 168 -13.89 11.41 -0.60
CA LYS A 168 -15.23 10.98 -0.15
C LYS A 168 -15.93 11.99 0.75
N HIS A 169 -15.19 12.62 1.67
CA HIS A 169 -15.75 13.61 2.59
C HIS A 169 -16.14 14.89 1.86
N PHE A 170 -15.48 15.18 0.73
CA PHE A 170 -15.81 16.31 -0.11
C PHE A 170 -17.01 16.03 -1.04
N ASN A 171 -17.59 14.82 -1.01
CA ASN A 171 -18.78 14.42 -1.76
C ASN A 171 -18.75 14.91 -3.22
N PHE A 172 -17.66 14.60 -3.94
CA PHE A 172 -17.45 15.03 -5.34
C PHE A 172 -17.58 16.56 -5.56
N GLY A 173 -17.15 17.38 -4.58
CA GLY A 173 -17.20 18.84 -4.68
C GLY A 173 -18.43 19.48 -4.04
N LYS A 174 -19.33 18.69 -3.46
CA LYS A 174 -20.58 19.18 -2.85
C LYS A 174 -20.55 19.19 -1.31
N GLY A 175 -19.48 18.67 -0.71
CA GLY A 175 -19.31 18.52 0.73
C GLY A 175 -18.16 19.36 1.29
N TYR A 176 -17.80 19.09 2.53
CA TYR A 176 -16.67 19.70 3.23
C TYR A 176 -15.76 18.59 3.77
N CYS A 177 -14.46 18.71 3.52
CA CYS A 177 -13.48 17.75 4.05
C CYS A 177 -13.02 18.20 5.44
N PRO A 178 -13.27 17.43 6.52
CA PRO A 178 -12.91 17.82 7.89
C PRO A 178 -11.42 17.64 8.21
N PHE A 179 -10.61 17.24 7.21
CA PHE A 179 -9.20 16.92 7.35
C PHE A 179 -8.29 17.86 6.53
N GLN A 180 -8.80 19.05 6.16
CA GLN A 180 -8.01 20.12 5.52
C GLN A 180 -6.84 20.57 6.40
#